data_AF-A0A9W6C625-F1
#
_entry.id   AF-A0A9W6C625-F1
#
_cell.length_a   1.000
_cell.length_b   1.000
_cell.length_c   1.000
_cell.angle_alpha   90.00
_cell.angle_beta   90.00
_cell.angle_gamma   90.00
#
_symmetry.space_group_name_H-M   'P 1'
#
loop_
_entity.id
_entity.type
_entity.pdbx_description
1 polymer ?
#
loop_
_entity_poly.entity_id
_entity_poly.type
_entity_poly.pdbx_seq_one_letter_code
_entity_poly.pdbx_strand_id
1 'polypeptide(L)'
;MLIDKLRSAADFRQLQEVPDGYLEEISRNSPDSLLQLIAKIISVLLHRLNVPKEEIVAFADQIERRDFAMLFENFEAYDVQETRRISKNEGICLGKAQIVLSFLADLGDVTEPLKERILSEKDPELLTVWSKVAAKAASIDEFISQCIPNINE
;
A
#
# COMPACT_ATOMS: atom_id res chain seq x y z
N MET A 1 11.06 10.79 18.54
CA MET A 1 12.03 9.66 18.68
C MET A 1 12.47 9.18 17.30
N LEU A 2 13.58 8.45 17.17
CA LEU A 2 14.07 7.86 15.90
C LEU A 2 12.99 7.02 15.18
N ILE A 3 12.11 6.37 15.95
CA ILE A 3 10.92 5.65 15.46
C ILE A 3 9.94 6.52 14.67
N ASP A 4 9.82 7.82 14.97
CA ASP A 4 8.88 8.71 14.28
C ASP A 4 9.37 9.14 12.89
N LYS A 5 10.65 8.90 12.60
CA LYS A 5 11.33 9.28 11.36
C LYS A 5 11.35 8.17 10.31
N LEU A 6 11.05 6.93 10.67
CA LEU A 6 11.06 5.78 9.75
C LEU A 6 9.64 5.45 9.28
N ARG A 7 9.07 6.30 8.42
CA ARG A 7 7.69 6.12 7.91
C ARG A 7 7.64 5.56 6.50
N SER A 8 8.77 5.51 5.81
CA SER A 8 8.86 5.08 4.42
C SER A 8 10.17 4.34 4.16
N ALA A 9 10.22 3.58 3.07
CA ALA A 9 11.47 2.97 2.59
C ALA A 9 12.56 4.02 2.30
N ALA A 10 12.16 5.24 1.91
CA ALA A 10 13.07 6.35 1.70
C ALA A 10 13.74 6.83 3.00
N ASP A 11 13.04 6.79 4.13
CA ASP A 11 13.63 7.08 5.44
C ASP A 11 14.58 5.98 5.89
N PHE A 12 14.32 4.74 5.47
CA PHE A 12 15.19 3.60 5.72
C PHE A 12 16.50 3.67 4.92
N ARG A 13 16.54 4.39 3.79
CA ARG A 13 17.81 4.68 3.08
C ARG A 13 18.78 5.52 3.89
N GLN A 14 18.32 6.25 4.91
CA GLN A 14 19.25 6.88 5.87
C GLN A 14 19.99 5.84 6.73
N LEU A 15 19.50 4.59 6.81
CA LEU A 15 20.19 3.46 7.44
C LEU A 15 21.20 2.80 6.49
N GLN A 16 21.24 3.13 5.19
CA GLN A 16 22.33 2.71 4.30
C GLN A 16 23.66 3.44 4.59
N GLU A 17 23.65 4.44 5.48
CA GLU A 17 24.87 5.08 6.00
C GLU A 17 25.56 4.28 7.12
N VAL A 18 25.06 3.06 7.42
CA VAL A 18 25.72 2.17 8.36
C VAL A 18 27.11 1.81 7.82
N PRO A 19 28.20 2.05 8.56
CA PRO A 19 29.55 1.76 8.09
C PRO A 19 29.72 0.29 7.72
N ASP A 20 30.51 0.02 6.67
CA ASP A 20 30.91 -1.33 6.29
C ASP A 20 31.47 -2.09 7.50
N GLY A 21 30.96 -3.31 7.77
CA GLY A 21 31.42 -4.12 8.90
C GLY A 21 30.67 -3.88 10.23
N TYR A 22 29.89 -2.80 10.37
CA TYR A 22 29.19 -2.48 11.62
C TYR A 22 28.13 -3.54 11.98
N LEU A 23 27.43 -4.05 10.97
CA LEU A 23 26.47 -5.14 11.16
C LEU A 23 27.17 -6.45 11.52
N GLU A 24 28.31 -6.78 10.91
CA GLU A 24 29.11 -7.94 11.31
C GLU A 24 29.62 -7.82 12.74
N GLU A 25 29.98 -6.62 13.20
CA GLU A 25 30.38 -6.38 14.58
C GLU A 25 29.23 -6.58 15.57
N ILE A 26 28.05 -6.03 15.29
CA ILE A 26 26.84 -6.28 16.08
C ILE A 26 26.55 -7.78 16.10
N SER A 27 26.61 -8.41 14.93
CA SER A 27 26.35 -9.83 14.76
C SER A 27 27.29 -10.70 15.60
N ARG A 28 28.58 -10.40 15.66
CA ARG A 28 29.56 -11.20 16.41
C ARG A 28 29.55 -10.90 17.90
N ASN A 29 29.37 -9.65 18.29
CA ASN A 29 29.61 -9.20 19.66
C ASN A 29 28.34 -9.08 20.51
N SER A 30 27.15 -9.15 19.89
CA SER A 30 25.88 -9.05 20.63
C SER A 30 25.51 -10.36 21.31
N PRO A 31 25.03 -10.31 22.57
CA PRO A 31 24.36 -11.44 23.21
C PRO A 31 23.08 -11.84 22.47
N ASP A 32 22.69 -13.11 22.56
CA ASP A 32 21.48 -13.62 21.89
C ASP A 32 20.21 -12.88 22.32
N SER A 33 20.11 -12.46 23.58
CA SER A 33 18.99 -11.68 24.09
C SER A 33 18.85 -10.31 23.41
N LEU A 34 19.99 -9.69 23.03
CA LEU A 34 19.99 -8.43 22.28
C LEU A 34 19.60 -8.66 20.82
N LEU A 35 20.09 -9.75 20.21
CA LEU A 35 19.70 -10.13 18.84
C LEU A 35 18.20 -10.40 18.73
N GLN A 36 17.61 -11.10 19.69
CA GLN A 36 16.16 -11.32 19.76
C GLN A 36 15.38 -10.01 19.90
N LEU A 37 15.90 -9.04 20.65
CA LEU A 37 15.28 -7.74 20.78
C LEU A 37 15.34 -6.96 19.45
N ILE A 38 16.50 -6.98 18.78
CA ILE A 38 16.67 -6.37 17.45
C ILE A 38 15.71 -7.01 16.46
N ALA A 39 15.63 -8.35 16.40
CA ALA A 39 14.72 -9.07 15.52
C ALA A 39 13.26 -8.67 15.75
N LYS A 40 12.83 -8.54 17.01
CA LYS A 40 11.46 -8.08 17.35
C LYS A 40 11.21 -6.63 16.91
N ILE A 41 12.15 -5.72 17.18
CA ILE A 41 12.00 -4.31 16.80
C ILE A 41 11.89 -4.19 15.30
N ILE A 42 12.79 -4.82 14.54
CA ILE A 42 12.75 -4.76 13.08
C ILE A 42 11.51 -5.46 12.52
N SER A 43 11.08 -6.59 13.09
CA SER A 43 9.84 -7.26 12.67
C SER A 43 8.62 -6.34 12.79
N VAL A 44 8.52 -5.58 13.88
CA VAL A 44 7.46 -4.58 14.06
C VAL A 44 7.57 -3.46 13.03
N LEU A 45 8.78 -3.01 12.69
CA LEU A 45 9.00 -2.00 11.66
C LEU A 45 8.62 -2.51 10.26
N LEU A 46 9.09 -3.70 9.86
CA LEU A 46 8.76 -4.31 8.57
C LEU A 46 7.26 -4.57 8.43
N HIS A 47 6.60 -4.97 9.52
CA HIS A 47 5.15 -5.11 9.53
C HIS A 47 4.43 -3.78 9.28
N ARG A 48 4.93 -2.67 9.86
CA ARG A 48 4.40 -1.31 9.58
C ARG A 48 4.65 -0.84 8.15
N LEU A 49 5.68 -1.39 7.50
CA LEU A 49 5.98 -1.16 6.09
C LEU A 49 5.24 -2.13 5.14
N ASN A 50 4.23 -2.85 5.64
CA ASN A 50 3.42 -3.81 4.89
C ASN A 50 4.21 -4.96 4.23
N VAL A 51 5.36 -5.32 4.80
CA VAL A 51 6.14 -6.50 4.36
C VAL A 51 5.34 -7.79 4.66
N PRO A 52 5.24 -8.75 3.71
CA PRO A 52 4.64 -10.06 3.93
C PRO A 52 5.16 -10.76 5.19
N LYS A 53 4.27 -11.46 5.90
CA LYS A 53 4.61 -12.11 7.18
C LYS A 53 5.71 -13.16 7.02
N GLU A 54 5.69 -13.89 5.92
CA GLU A 54 6.65 -14.93 5.60
C GLU A 54 8.06 -14.36 5.45
N GLU A 55 8.17 -13.17 4.84
CA GLU A 55 9.44 -12.45 4.67
C GLU A 55 9.92 -11.87 6.01
N ILE A 56 9.01 -11.37 6.85
CA ILE A 56 9.33 -10.91 8.22
C ILE A 56 9.88 -12.06 9.07
N VAL A 57 9.30 -13.27 8.97
CA VAL A 57 9.78 -14.45 9.70
C VAL A 57 11.16 -14.88 9.21
N ALA A 58 11.35 -14.98 7.88
CA ALA A 58 12.64 -15.31 7.30
C ALA A 58 13.74 -14.32 7.75
N PHE A 59 13.39 -13.05 7.84
CA PHE A 59 14.26 -12.00 8.33
C PHE A 59 14.65 -12.16 9.82
N ALA A 60 13.66 -12.40 10.69
CA ALA A 60 13.91 -12.61 12.11
C ALA A 60 14.85 -13.81 12.34
N ASP A 61 14.64 -14.90 11.61
CA ASP A 61 15.47 -16.10 11.66
C ASP A 61 16.93 -15.82 11.24
N GLN A 62 17.16 -14.93 10.27
CA GLN A 62 18.51 -14.57 9.81
C GLN A 62 19.29 -13.78 10.88
N ILE A 63 18.63 -12.83 11.56
CA ILE A 63 19.24 -12.08 12.67
C ILE A 63 19.62 -13.02 13.81
N GLU A 64 18.75 -13.96 14.17
CA GLU A 64 19.04 -14.96 15.19
C GLU A 64 20.21 -15.88 14.79
N ARG A 65 20.37 -16.13 13.49
CA ARG A 65 21.50 -16.88 12.90
C ARG A 65 22.76 -16.04 12.70
N ARG A 66 22.77 -14.78 13.14
CA ARG A 66 23.92 -13.87 12.99
C ARG A 66 24.28 -13.58 11.53
N ASP A 67 23.32 -13.77 10.63
CA ASP A 67 23.44 -13.46 9.20
C ASP A 67 22.72 -12.14 8.91
N PHE A 68 23.48 -11.05 8.85
CA PHE A 68 22.97 -9.70 8.59
C PHE A 68 23.20 -9.25 7.14
N ALA A 69 23.78 -10.09 6.28
CA ALA A 69 24.23 -9.68 4.95
C ALA A 69 23.06 -9.38 3.98
N MET A 70 21.94 -10.11 4.09
CA MET A 70 20.79 -9.92 3.19
C MET A 70 19.85 -8.76 3.58
N LEU A 71 20.08 -8.12 4.73
CA LEU A 71 19.18 -7.13 5.35
C LEU A 71 18.84 -5.98 4.39
N PHE A 72 19.82 -5.54 3.61
CA PHE A 72 19.74 -4.37 2.75
C PHE A 72 19.67 -4.72 1.26
N GLU A 73 20.16 -5.90 0.84
CA GLU A 73 20.15 -6.32 -0.57
C GLU A 73 18.72 -6.50 -1.10
N ASN A 74 17.79 -6.94 -0.26
CA ASN A 74 16.38 -7.14 -0.64
C ASN A 74 15.47 -5.96 -0.23
N PHE A 75 16.02 -4.93 0.40
CA PHE A 75 15.20 -3.85 0.96
C PHE A 75 14.55 -2.97 -0.11
N GLU A 76 15.22 -2.75 -1.24
CA GLU A 76 14.64 -2.08 -2.42
C GLU A 76 13.45 -2.85 -3.01
N ALA A 77 13.45 -4.18 -2.91
CA ALA A 77 12.36 -5.01 -3.42
C ALA A 77 11.09 -4.90 -2.56
N TYR A 78 11.21 -4.63 -1.26
CA TYR A 78 10.06 -4.47 -0.36
C TYR A 78 9.28 -3.17 -0.62
N ASP A 79 9.97 -2.07 -0.97
CA ASP A 79 9.34 -0.80 -1.42
C ASP A 79 8.52 -1.00 -2.71
N VAL A 80 9.01 -1.87 -3.60
CA VAL A 80 8.36 -2.21 -4.87
C VAL A 80 7.06 -3.00 -4.66
N GLN A 81 6.92 -3.79 -3.58
CA GLN A 81 5.70 -4.57 -3.33
C GLN A 81 4.52 -3.71 -2.88
N GLU A 82 4.71 -2.77 -1.94
CA GLU A 82 3.62 -1.89 -1.50
C GLU A 82 3.23 -0.89 -2.62
N THR A 83 4.21 -0.38 -3.35
CA THR A 83 3.96 0.42 -4.56
C THR A 83 3.13 -0.37 -5.57
N ARG A 84 3.47 -1.64 -5.83
CA ARG A 84 2.68 -2.51 -6.73
C ARG A 84 1.27 -2.77 -6.20
N ARG A 85 1.08 -2.93 -4.90
CA ARG A 85 -0.25 -3.19 -4.30
C ARG A 85 -1.14 -1.96 -4.42
N ILE A 86 -0.62 -0.77 -4.11
CA ILE A 86 -1.33 0.50 -4.27
C ILE A 86 -1.66 0.72 -5.75
N SER A 87 -0.69 0.58 -6.65
CA SER A 87 -0.93 0.72 -8.10
C SER A 87 -1.91 -0.32 -8.64
N LYS A 88 -1.92 -1.54 -8.11
CA LYS A 88 -2.91 -2.56 -8.50
C LYS A 88 -4.32 -2.17 -8.03
N ASN A 89 -4.46 -1.70 -6.79
CA ASN A 89 -5.75 -1.26 -6.28
C ASN A 89 -6.26 -0.02 -7.03
N GLU A 90 -5.39 0.97 -7.27
CA GLU A 90 -5.70 2.14 -8.10
C GLU A 90 -6.09 1.74 -9.52
N GLY A 91 -5.39 0.78 -10.14
CA GLY A 91 -5.75 0.25 -11.44
C GLY A 91 -7.12 -0.46 -11.45
N ILE A 92 -7.43 -1.23 -10.40
CA ILE A 92 -8.75 -1.88 -10.25
C ILE A 92 -9.86 -0.83 -10.08
N CYS A 93 -9.66 0.15 -9.20
CA CYS A 93 -10.64 1.22 -8.97
C CYS A 93 -10.82 2.06 -10.23
N LEU A 94 -9.73 2.47 -10.89
CA LEU A 94 -9.79 3.20 -12.15
C LEU A 94 -10.54 2.43 -13.23
N GLY A 95 -10.27 1.13 -13.38
CA GLY A 95 -10.98 0.28 -14.35
C GLY A 95 -12.48 0.16 -14.04
N LYS A 96 -12.86 -0.03 -12.76
CA LYS A 96 -14.27 -0.07 -12.36
C LYS A 96 -14.96 1.28 -12.52
N ALA A 97 -14.29 2.39 -12.19
CA ALA A 97 -14.78 3.74 -12.38
C ALA A 97 -15.03 4.03 -13.87
N GLN A 98 -14.12 3.62 -14.77
CA GLN A 98 -14.33 3.72 -16.22
C GLN A 98 -15.55 2.92 -16.69
N ILE A 99 -15.81 1.73 -16.13
CA ILE A 99 -17.02 0.96 -16.44
C ILE A 99 -18.28 1.73 -16.04
N VAL A 100 -18.31 2.32 -14.84
CA VAL A 100 -19.43 3.16 -14.40
C VAL A 100 -19.64 4.30 -15.38
N LEU A 101 -18.58 5.04 -15.72
CA LEU A 101 -18.65 6.17 -16.65
C LEU A 101 -19.11 5.75 -18.05
N SER A 102 -18.70 4.58 -18.54
CA SER A 102 -19.16 4.04 -19.82
C SER A 102 -20.67 3.82 -19.83
N PHE A 103 -21.23 3.21 -18.77
CA PHE A 103 -22.68 3.02 -18.69
C PHE A 103 -23.43 4.34 -18.60
N LEU A 104 -22.89 5.33 -17.89
CA LEU A 104 -23.51 6.65 -17.80
C LEU A 104 -23.43 7.43 -19.13
N ALA A 105 -22.35 7.26 -19.89
CA ALA A 105 -22.18 7.87 -21.20
C ALA A 105 -23.21 7.34 -22.23
N ASP A 106 -23.66 6.09 -22.09
CA ASP A 106 -24.75 5.54 -22.92
C ASP A 106 -26.11 6.17 -22.59
N LEU A 107 -26.27 6.76 -21.39
CA LEU A 107 -27.50 7.44 -20.93
C LEU A 107 -27.50 8.93 -21.26
N GLY A 108 -26.34 9.57 -21.46
CA GLY A 108 -26.22 10.98 -21.83
C GLY A 108 -24.88 11.62 -21.42
N ASP A 109 -24.86 12.95 -21.39
CA ASP A 109 -23.66 13.72 -21.03
C ASP A 109 -23.36 13.67 -19.53
N VAL A 110 -22.26 13.00 -19.18
CA VAL A 110 -21.75 12.96 -17.81
C VAL A 110 -21.03 14.28 -17.49
N THR A 111 -21.48 14.99 -16.47
CA THR A 111 -20.87 16.25 -16.03
C THR A 111 -19.49 16.04 -15.43
N GLU A 112 -18.60 17.03 -15.53
CA GLU A 112 -17.24 16.93 -14.96
C GLU A 112 -17.21 16.67 -13.44
N PRO A 113 -18.05 17.31 -12.60
CA PRO A 113 -18.11 16.99 -11.17
C PRO A 113 -18.46 15.52 -10.90
N LEU A 114 -19.34 14.94 -11.74
CA LEU A 114 -19.72 13.53 -11.66
C LEU A 114 -18.58 12.61 -12.06
N LYS A 115 -17.84 12.95 -13.13
CA LYS A 115 -16.63 12.21 -13.52
C LYS A 115 -15.59 12.25 -12.41
N GLU A 116 -15.29 13.42 -11.86
CA GLU A 116 -14.30 13.58 -10.80
C GLU A 116 -14.67 12.79 -9.53
N ARG A 117 -15.94 12.82 -9.12
CA ARG A 117 -16.39 12.05 -7.95
C ARG A 117 -16.29 10.54 -8.15
N ILE A 118 -16.58 10.05 -9.36
CA ILE A 118 -16.48 8.62 -9.69
C ILE A 118 -15.02 8.18 -9.77
N LEU A 119 -14.16 8.99 -10.41
CA LEU A 119 -12.72 8.68 -10.57
C LEU A 119 -11.92 8.80 -9.27
N SER A 120 -12.37 9.63 -8.33
CA SER A 120 -11.73 9.79 -7.02
C SER A 120 -12.10 8.69 -6.02
N GLU A 121 -13.06 7.81 -6.35
CA GLU A 121 -13.46 6.71 -5.49
C GLU A 121 -12.37 5.64 -5.39
N LYS A 122 -12.02 5.26 -4.15
CA LYS A 122 -10.94 4.31 -3.86
C LYS A 122 -11.44 2.97 -3.36
N ASP A 123 -12.74 2.83 -3.12
CA ASP A 123 -13.37 1.57 -2.74
C ASP A 123 -13.87 0.79 -3.98
N PRO A 124 -13.23 -0.35 -4.32
CA PRO A 124 -13.63 -1.17 -5.47
C PRO A 124 -14.99 -1.86 -5.28
N GLU A 125 -15.45 -2.09 -4.05
CA GLU A 125 -16.77 -2.69 -3.79
C GLU A 125 -17.87 -1.66 -4.03
N LEU A 126 -17.67 -0.42 -3.57
CA LEU A 126 -18.59 0.68 -3.85
C LEU A 126 -18.71 0.95 -5.36
N LEU A 127 -17.58 0.97 -6.09
CA LEU A 127 -17.57 1.08 -7.56
C LEU A 127 -18.28 -0.11 -8.24
N THR A 128 -18.30 -1.29 -7.63
CA THR A 128 -19.06 -2.45 -8.11
C THR A 128 -20.55 -2.27 -7.89
N VAL A 129 -20.96 -1.65 -6.80
CA VAL A 129 -22.37 -1.28 -6.57
C VAL A 129 -22.79 -0.23 -7.59
N TRP A 130 -21.99 0.83 -7.76
CA TRP A 130 -22.28 1.89 -8.73
C TRP A 130 -22.37 1.36 -10.16
N SER A 131 -21.52 0.43 -10.58
CA SER A 131 -21.60 -0.12 -11.95
C SER A 131 -22.89 -0.91 -12.18
N LYS A 132 -23.38 -1.64 -11.17
CA LYS A 132 -24.67 -2.33 -11.24
C LYS A 132 -25.85 -1.37 -11.27
N VAL A 133 -25.77 -0.25 -10.57
CA VAL A 133 -26.82 0.78 -10.58
C VAL A 133 -26.81 1.52 -11.91
N ALA A 134 -25.63 1.96 -12.38
CA ALA A 134 -25.47 2.64 -13.66
C ALA A 134 -25.99 1.80 -14.84
N ALA A 135 -25.70 0.49 -14.86
CA ALA A 135 -26.20 -0.42 -15.89
C ALA A 135 -27.74 -0.61 -15.90
N LYS A 136 -28.43 -0.25 -14.80
CA LYS A 136 -29.89 -0.40 -14.66
C LYS A 136 -30.63 0.93 -14.65
N ALA A 137 -29.92 2.04 -14.52
CA ALA A 137 -30.51 3.36 -14.45
C ALA A 137 -31.14 3.73 -15.80
N ALA A 138 -32.30 4.37 -15.75
CA ALA A 138 -32.96 4.91 -16.94
C ALA A 138 -32.44 6.32 -17.31
N SER A 139 -31.76 7.01 -16.38
CA SER A 139 -31.15 8.32 -16.61
C SER A 139 -29.96 8.57 -15.66
N ILE A 140 -29.16 9.58 -16.00
CA ILE A 140 -28.05 10.04 -15.15
C ILE A 140 -28.59 10.57 -13.80
N ASP A 141 -29.71 11.30 -13.80
CA ASP A 141 -30.32 11.84 -12.58
C ASP A 141 -30.79 10.74 -11.60
N GLU A 142 -31.30 9.63 -12.14
CA GLU A 142 -31.66 8.46 -11.34
C GLU A 142 -30.41 7.85 -10.67
N PHE A 143 -29.32 7.71 -11.42
CA PHE A 143 -28.05 7.23 -10.86
C PHE A 143 -27.53 8.17 -9.76
N ILE A 144 -27.50 9.48 -10.01
CA ILE A 144 -27.05 10.49 -9.04
C ILE A 144 -27.88 10.36 -7.75
N SER A 145 -29.20 10.31 -7.86
CA SER A 145 -30.09 10.23 -6.70
C SER A 145 -29.86 8.98 -5.85
N GLN A 146 -29.51 7.84 -6.46
CA GLN A 146 -29.30 6.58 -5.76
C GLN A 146 -27.88 6.42 -5.20
N CYS A 147 -26.87 6.92 -5.90
CA CYS A 147 -25.46 6.66 -5.58
C CYS A 147 -24.72 7.86 -5.01
N ILE A 148 -25.04 9.07 -5.47
CA ILE A 148 -24.28 10.30 -5.16
C ILE A 148 -25.22 11.51 -5.04
N PRO A 149 -26.19 11.50 -4.09
CA PRO A 149 -27.25 12.50 -4.04
C PRO A 149 -26.76 13.94 -3.78
N ASN A 150 -25.58 14.10 -3.18
CA ASN A 150 -25.03 15.40 -2.77
C ASN A 150 -24.01 15.97 -3.77
N ILE A 151 -24.00 15.52 -5.02
CA ILE A 151 -22.98 15.95 -5.99
C ILE A 151 -23.21 17.38 -6.55
N ASN A 152 -24.41 17.91 -6.34
CA ASN A 152 -24.84 19.24 -6.79
C ASN A 152 -25.03 20.23 -5.62
N GLU A 153 -24.63 19.86 -4.39
CA GLU A 153 -24.53 20.76 -3.23
C GLU A 153 -23.11 21.30 -3.07
#